data_AF-A0AAU2UJ00-F1
#
_entry.id   AF-A0AAU2UJ00-F1
#
_cell.length_a   1.000
_cell.length_b   1.000
_cell.length_c   1.000
_cell.angle_alpha   90.00
_cell.angle_beta   90.00
_cell.angle_gamma   90.00
#
_symmetry.space_group_name_H-M   'P 1'
#
loop_
_entity.id
_entity.type
_entity.pdbx_description
1 polymer ?
#
loop_
_entity_poly.entity_id
_entity_poly.type
_entity_poly.pdbx_seq_one_letter_code
_entity_poly.pdbx_strand_id
1 'polypeptide(L)'
;MNDTPGWASPGSAPSEGQGAGVPRPSEPVDGSGPAGNWSPTQPPAGQWSPPSSPGSGPGAPPPPAGWGGGPQGPGWGQPPFAAKPGVIPLRPLGVGEILDGAVSTMRAHWRTVLGITLAVSVIAQIAIILVERFLLPEPPRIDPNATGSEALRQATESAQSTLFSSLPSLLITMIATLITTSVLTVVISRSVLGRSVTLSEAWAEARPRLPQLLGLTLLLALISSAILAVGLLPGMLLGSTAGAGLALLGFMAAFVVVIWLMVRFCLASPALMLERQSITTSMRRSAKLVRGAWWRTFGILALTGLLTLIVAVIVTIPFGVIAVAVDGDGIGSALTDGSTNFGWPFLIVSGIGEVIIATITYPLSAGVMALLYIDQRIRREALDLELARAAGLPGYDTRS
;
A
#
# COMPACT_ATOMS: atom_id res chain seq x y z
N MET A 1 42.95 -38.91 43.17
CA MET A 1 41.60 -38.31 43.31
C MET A 1 41.07 -38.15 41.88
N ASN A 2 40.59 -39.16 41.13
CA ASN A 2 39.65 -40.26 41.43
C ASN A 2 38.43 -39.70 42.16
N ASP A 3 37.19 -39.67 41.64
CA ASP A 3 36.52 -40.67 40.80
C ASP A 3 35.35 -40.08 39.95
N THR A 4 35.17 -40.63 38.75
CA THR A 4 33.86 -40.79 38.08
C THR A 4 33.14 -42.03 38.64
N PRO A 5 31.81 -42.01 38.70
CA PRO A 5 31.00 -43.16 38.25
C PRO A 5 29.85 -42.70 37.34
N GLY A 6 29.35 -43.44 36.35
CA GLY A 6 29.38 -44.89 36.13
C GLY A 6 28.02 -45.53 36.45
N TRP A 7 27.25 -45.84 35.39
CA TRP A 7 26.24 -46.92 35.27
C TRP A 7 24.81 -46.82 35.87
N ALA A 8 23.87 -46.86 34.91
CA ALA A 8 22.66 -47.67 34.70
C ALA A 8 21.61 -48.06 35.78
N SER A 9 20.39 -48.12 35.23
CA SER A 9 19.08 -48.62 35.67
C SER A 9 19.04 -49.96 36.44
N PRO A 10 18.02 -50.13 37.32
CA PRO A 10 17.46 -51.44 37.67
C PRO A 10 16.03 -51.65 37.11
N GLY A 11 15.83 -52.72 36.34
CA GLY A 11 14.55 -53.49 36.32
C GLY A 11 14.46 -54.37 37.58
N SER A 12 13.38 -55.07 37.97
CA SER A 12 12.17 -55.62 37.34
C SER A 12 11.17 -55.95 38.50
N ALA A 13 9.83 -55.88 38.35
CA ALA A 13 8.86 -56.99 38.09
C ALA A 13 7.57 -56.79 38.97
N PRO A 14 6.43 -57.53 38.83
CA PRO A 14 5.68 -58.02 37.65
C PRO A 14 4.13 -57.76 37.68
N SER A 15 3.46 -57.96 36.53
CA SER A 15 2.05 -58.44 36.23
C SER A 15 0.84 -57.99 37.11
N GLU A 16 -0.33 -57.53 36.64
CA GLU A 16 -1.26 -57.97 35.58
C GLU A 16 -2.29 -56.85 35.24
N GLY A 17 -2.95 -56.92 34.07
CA GLY A 17 -4.38 -56.55 33.94
C GLY A 17 -4.77 -55.39 33.02
N GLN A 18 -5.48 -55.74 31.93
CA GLN A 18 -6.42 -54.92 31.13
C GLN A 18 -5.86 -53.93 30.09
N GLY A 19 -5.72 -54.43 28.85
CA GLY A 19 -5.58 -53.60 27.66
C GLY A 19 -6.95 -53.12 27.13
N ALA A 20 -7.09 -51.80 26.97
CA ALA A 20 -8.20 -51.19 26.25
C ALA A 20 -7.77 -50.92 24.79
N GLY A 21 -8.46 -51.57 23.85
CA GLY A 21 -8.18 -51.54 22.42
C GLY A 21 -8.62 -50.26 21.72
N VAL A 22 -7.75 -49.77 20.85
CA VAL A 22 -7.99 -48.71 19.86
C VAL A 22 -8.71 -49.34 18.65
N PRO A 23 -9.86 -48.83 18.17
CA PRO A 23 -10.49 -49.37 16.97
C PRO A 23 -9.81 -48.83 15.71
N ARG A 24 -9.30 -49.73 14.86
CA ARG A 24 -8.97 -49.47 13.44
C ARG A 24 -10.15 -49.87 12.55
N PRO A 25 -10.32 -49.24 11.38
CA PRO A 25 -11.41 -49.53 10.45
C PRO A 25 -11.18 -50.84 9.69
N SER A 26 -12.25 -51.60 9.48
CA SER A 26 -12.25 -52.88 8.76
C SER A 26 -12.47 -52.73 7.25
N GLU A 27 -11.74 -53.51 6.47
CA GLU A 27 -11.85 -53.73 5.02
C GLU A 27 -13.11 -54.57 4.64
N PRO A 28 -13.53 -54.55 3.36
CA PRO A 28 -14.84 -55.05 2.93
C PRO A 28 -14.87 -56.57 2.76
N VAL A 29 -15.98 -57.19 3.17
CA VAL A 29 -16.25 -58.61 2.99
C VAL A 29 -17.22 -58.79 1.82
N ASP A 30 -16.76 -59.49 0.78
CA ASP A 30 -17.60 -60.08 -0.26
C ASP A 30 -18.34 -61.30 0.31
N GLY A 31 -19.67 -61.34 0.18
CA GLY A 31 -20.47 -62.47 0.63
C GLY A 31 -21.95 -62.35 0.28
N SER A 32 -22.37 -63.15 -0.70
CA SER A 32 -23.72 -63.32 -1.27
C SER A 32 -24.83 -63.72 -0.29
N GLY A 33 -25.95 -63.00 -0.29
CA GLY A 33 -27.21 -63.34 0.41
C GLY A 33 -28.37 -62.39 0.01
N PRO A 34 -29.65 -62.79 0.11
CA PRO A 34 -30.68 -62.52 -0.90
C PRO A 34 -31.34 -61.14 -0.83
N ALA A 35 -31.74 -60.63 -2.01
CA ALA A 35 -32.51 -59.40 -2.19
C ALA A 35 -33.86 -59.46 -1.45
N GLY A 36 -34.06 -58.56 -0.49
CA GLY A 36 -35.29 -58.41 0.27
C GLY A 36 -36.02 -57.12 -0.09
N ASN A 37 -37.23 -57.28 -0.62
CA ASN A 37 -38.14 -56.26 -1.13
C ASN A 37 -38.45 -55.14 -0.11
N TRP A 38 -38.36 -53.90 -0.59
CA TRP A 38 -38.96 -52.74 0.06
C TRP A 38 -40.49 -52.85 0.06
N SER A 39 -41.10 -52.59 1.22
CA SER A 39 -42.54 -52.68 1.46
C SER A 39 -43.36 -51.71 0.58
N PRO A 40 -44.58 -52.08 0.09
CA PRO A 40 -45.31 -51.33 -0.93
C PRO A 40 -46.14 -50.13 -0.43
N THR A 41 -46.02 -49.72 0.84
CA THR A 41 -46.92 -48.72 1.45
C THR A 41 -46.14 -47.63 2.16
N GLN A 42 -45.63 -46.66 1.38
CA GLN A 42 -45.28 -45.33 1.89
C GLN A 42 -46.55 -44.48 2.05
N PRO A 43 -46.74 -43.76 3.17
CA PRO A 43 -47.76 -42.72 3.24
C PRO A 43 -47.39 -41.57 2.27
N PRO A 44 -48.37 -40.91 1.62
CA PRO A 44 -48.09 -39.86 0.65
C PRO A 44 -47.35 -38.68 1.31
N ALA A 45 -46.44 -38.07 0.55
CA ALA A 45 -45.65 -36.93 0.98
C ALA A 45 -46.57 -35.80 1.48
N GLY A 46 -46.48 -35.47 2.77
CA GLY A 46 -47.14 -34.31 3.34
C GLY A 46 -46.63 -33.05 2.63
N GLN A 47 -47.53 -32.35 1.93
CA GLN A 47 -47.28 -31.02 1.40
C GLN A 47 -47.14 -30.07 2.59
N TRP A 48 -45.90 -29.74 2.93
CA TRP A 48 -45.61 -28.75 3.96
C TRP A 48 -45.60 -27.37 3.31
N SER A 49 -46.66 -26.59 3.56
CA SER A 49 -46.74 -25.18 3.19
C SER A 49 -46.19 -24.32 4.33
N PRO A 50 -45.35 -23.30 4.05
CA PRO A 50 -44.82 -22.41 5.09
C PRO A 50 -45.96 -21.60 5.75
N PRO A 51 -45.83 -21.21 7.02
CA PRO A 51 -46.84 -20.39 7.69
C PRO A 51 -46.99 -19.05 6.95
N SER A 52 -48.17 -18.82 6.40
CA SER A 52 -48.57 -17.50 5.89
C SER A 52 -48.63 -16.53 7.07
N SER A 53 -47.89 -15.43 6.97
CA SER A 53 -47.99 -14.27 7.86
C SER A 53 -49.45 -13.83 8.04
N PRO A 54 -49.87 -13.36 9.23
CA PRO A 54 -51.23 -12.89 9.43
C PRO A 54 -51.54 -11.75 8.45
N GLY A 55 -52.61 -11.92 7.67
CA GLY A 55 -53.02 -10.97 6.65
C GLY A 55 -53.27 -9.58 7.23
N SER A 56 -52.62 -8.58 6.63
CA SER A 56 -53.10 -7.21 6.63
C SER A 56 -54.44 -7.15 5.88
N GLY A 57 -55.46 -6.59 6.52
CA GLY A 57 -56.78 -6.41 5.91
C GLY A 57 -56.76 -5.61 4.60
N PRO A 58 -57.85 -5.65 3.82
CA PRO A 58 -57.91 -5.00 2.52
C PRO A 58 -57.96 -3.49 2.69
N GLY A 59 -56.91 -2.77 2.31
CA GLY A 59 -56.94 -1.30 2.26
C GLY A 59 -55.63 -0.51 2.38
N ALA A 60 -54.44 -1.11 2.34
CA ALA A 60 -53.20 -0.33 2.41
C ALA A 60 -52.60 -0.08 1.01
N PRO A 61 -52.36 1.19 0.60
CA PRO A 61 -51.72 1.50 -0.67
C PRO A 61 -50.24 1.06 -0.67
N PRO A 62 -49.66 0.69 -1.83
CA PRO A 62 -48.27 0.24 -1.90
C PRO A 62 -47.31 1.37 -1.49
N PRO A 63 -46.26 1.08 -0.68
CA PRO A 63 -45.25 2.08 -0.36
C PRO A 63 -44.42 2.43 -1.60
N PRO A 64 -43.98 3.68 -1.74
CA PRO A 64 -43.25 4.15 -2.92
C PRO A 64 -41.84 3.54 -2.99
N ALA A 65 -41.33 3.42 -4.22
CA ALA A 65 -39.98 2.94 -4.51
C ALA A 65 -38.91 3.91 -3.96
N GLY A 66 -38.49 3.66 -2.72
CA GLY A 66 -37.41 4.38 -2.04
C GLY A 66 -36.11 3.59 -2.07
N TRP A 67 -35.07 4.22 -2.63
CA TRP A 67 -33.67 3.81 -2.53
C TRP A 67 -33.25 3.68 -1.06
N GLY A 68 -32.95 2.46 -0.61
CA GLY A 68 -32.50 2.22 0.77
C GLY A 68 -32.73 0.79 1.25
N GLY A 69 -32.19 -0.20 0.54
CA GLY A 69 -32.22 -1.59 0.99
C GLY A 69 -31.19 -1.84 2.09
N GLY A 70 -31.65 -1.94 3.34
CA GLY A 70 -30.86 -2.52 4.43
C GLY A 70 -30.52 -4.00 4.16
N PRO A 71 -29.49 -4.58 4.82
CA PRO A 71 -29.00 -5.90 4.47
C PRO A 71 -30.06 -6.98 4.71
N GLN A 72 -30.49 -7.64 3.64
CA GLN A 72 -31.30 -8.85 3.70
C GLN A 72 -30.55 -9.93 4.50
N GLY A 73 -31.29 -10.62 5.37
CA GLY A 73 -30.78 -11.67 6.26
C GLY A 73 -30.08 -12.83 5.53
N PRO A 74 -29.39 -13.71 6.26
CA PRO A 74 -28.45 -14.68 5.69
C PRO A 74 -29.16 -15.71 4.82
N GLY A 75 -28.93 -15.64 3.51
CA GLY A 75 -29.26 -16.71 2.57
C GLY A 75 -28.31 -17.90 2.79
N TRP A 76 -28.88 -19.09 2.92
CA TRP A 76 -28.14 -20.35 2.97
C TRP A 76 -27.29 -20.51 1.70
N GLY A 77 -25.95 -20.49 1.86
CA GLY A 77 -25.00 -20.71 0.76
C GLY A 77 -23.91 -19.64 0.60
N GLN A 78 -23.94 -18.53 1.34
CA GLN A 78 -22.83 -17.58 1.37
C GLN A 78 -21.80 -17.95 2.46
N PRO A 79 -20.48 -17.85 2.20
CA PRO A 79 -19.47 -18.04 3.24
C PRO A 79 -19.77 -17.11 4.42
N PRO A 80 -19.63 -17.57 5.68
CA PRO A 80 -20.02 -16.78 6.84
C PRO A 80 -19.33 -15.41 6.81
N PHE A 81 -20.14 -14.36 6.93
CA PHE A 81 -19.62 -13.00 7.10
C PHE A 81 -18.82 -12.97 8.40
N ALA A 82 -17.49 -13.02 8.27
CA ALA A 82 -16.58 -12.83 9.38
C ALA A 82 -16.93 -11.52 10.09
N ALA A 83 -16.93 -11.55 11.43
CA ALA A 83 -17.23 -10.39 12.24
C ALA A 83 -16.35 -9.21 11.80
N LYS A 84 -16.97 -8.03 11.66
CA LYS A 84 -16.32 -6.78 11.31
C LYS A 84 -16.06 -5.98 12.59
N PRO A 85 -14.93 -6.16 13.31
CA PRO A 85 -14.51 -5.16 14.27
C PRO A 85 -13.90 -3.98 13.49
N GLY A 86 -14.74 -3.08 12.97
CA GLY A 86 -14.34 -1.85 12.27
C GLY A 86 -14.68 -1.79 10.77
N VAL A 87 -14.02 -0.87 10.05
CA VAL A 87 -14.31 -0.52 8.63
C VAL A 87 -13.71 -1.54 7.64
N ILE A 88 -12.89 -2.48 8.09
CA ILE A 88 -12.11 -3.38 7.23
C ILE A 88 -12.51 -4.85 7.48
N PRO A 89 -12.91 -5.61 6.46
CA PRO A 89 -13.26 -7.03 6.63
C PRO A 89 -12.00 -7.86 6.90
N LEU A 90 -12.09 -8.81 7.85
CA LEU A 90 -11.02 -9.75 8.22
C LEU A 90 -10.88 -10.88 7.19
N ARG A 91 -10.74 -10.53 5.91
CA ARG A 91 -10.56 -11.48 4.81
C ARG A 91 -9.54 -10.93 3.80
N PRO A 92 -8.99 -11.78 2.92
CA PRO A 92 -8.17 -11.30 1.81
C PRO A 92 -8.94 -10.27 0.97
N LEU A 93 -8.40 -9.05 0.85
CA LEU A 93 -9.12 -7.90 0.30
C LEU A 93 -9.16 -7.95 -1.24
N GLY A 94 -10.20 -7.40 -1.86
CA GLY A 94 -10.23 -7.06 -3.28
C GLY A 94 -9.48 -5.74 -3.58
N VAL A 95 -9.16 -5.47 -4.85
CA VAL A 95 -8.54 -4.19 -5.25
C VAL A 95 -9.46 -3.00 -4.92
N GLY A 96 -10.75 -3.12 -5.24
CA GLY A 96 -11.77 -2.12 -4.89
C GLY A 96 -11.91 -1.94 -3.38
N GLU A 97 -11.91 -3.03 -2.60
CA GLU A 97 -11.98 -2.97 -1.13
C GLU A 97 -10.74 -2.29 -0.51
N ILE A 98 -9.55 -2.42 -1.11
CA ILE A 98 -8.35 -1.71 -0.66
C ILE A 98 -8.49 -0.21 -0.90
N LEU A 99 -8.97 0.20 -2.09
CA LEU A 99 -9.17 1.61 -2.40
C LEU A 99 -10.31 2.23 -1.59
N ASP A 100 -11.47 1.57 -1.53
CA ASP A 100 -12.62 1.99 -0.74
C ASP A 100 -12.29 2.01 0.76
N GLY A 101 -11.53 1.02 1.23
CA GLY A 101 -11.01 0.97 2.60
C GLY A 101 -10.11 2.15 2.90
N ALA A 102 -9.20 2.52 1.99
CA ALA A 102 -8.31 3.66 2.17
C ALA A 102 -9.10 4.98 2.21
N VAL A 103 -10.04 5.18 1.27
CA VAL A 103 -10.87 6.39 1.19
C VAL A 103 -11.83 6.50 2.37
N SER A 104 -12.47 5.40 2.78
CA SER A 104 -13.38 5.39 3.93
C SER A 104 -12.66 5.66 5.24
N THR A 105 -11.47 5.09 5.43
CA THR A 105 -10.61 5.36 6.61
C THR A 105 -10.17 6.83 6.64
N MET A 106 -9.78 7.37 5.48
CA MET A 106 -9.45 8.80 5.35
C MET A 106 -10.66 9.68 5.69
N ARG A 107 -11.84 9.37 5.16
CA ARG A 107 -13.08 10.14 5.39
C ARG A 107 -13.51 10.10 6.86
N ALA A 108 -13.33 8.97 7.55
CA ALA A 108 -13.65 8.84 8.97
C ALA A 108 -12.79 9.76 9.86
N HIS A 109 -11.55 10.05 9.45
CA HIS A 109 -10.57 10.81 10.24
C HIS A 109 -10.07 12.08 9.53
N TRP A 110 -10.84 12.61 8.58
CA TRP A 110 -10.40 13.64 7.63
C TRP A 110 -9.81 14.89 8.29
N ARG A 111 -10.34 15.31 9.45
CA ARG A 111 -9.87 16.52 10.15
C ARG A 111 -8.41 16.41 10.59
N THR A 112 -8.07 15.28 11.21
CA THR A 112 -6.71 15.04 11.71
C THR A 112 -5.77 14.72 10.55
N VAL A 113 -6.22 13.89 9.62
CA VAL A 113 -5.41 13.46 8.48
C VAL A 113 -5.06 14.63 7.58
N LEU A 114 -6.06 15.41 7.13
CA LEU A 114 -5.82 16.56 6.25
C LEU A 114 -5.10 17.70 6.97
N GLY A 115 -5.36 17.94 8.25
CA GLY A 115 -4.66 18.97 9.01
C GLY A 115 -3.16 18.71 9.11
N ILE A 116 -2.77 17.45 9.33
CA ILE A 116 -1.36 17.05 9.41
C ILE A 116 -0.70 17.09 8.03
N THR A 117 -1.35 16.53 7.00
CA THR A 117 -0.78 16.51 5.66
C THR A 117 -0.65 17.91 5.10
N LEU A 118 -1.64 18.79 5.32
CA LEU A 118 -1.57 20.20 4.94
C LEU A 118 -0.41 20.91 5.63
N ALA A 119 -0.28 20.79 6.96
CA ALA A 119 0.78 21.46 7.71
C ALA A 119 2.18 21.03 7.23
N VAL A 120 2.40 19.73 7.07
CA VAL A 120 3.68 19.19 6.58
C VAL A 120 3.93 19.63 5.13
N SER A 121 2.92 19.60 4.26
CA SER A 121 3.05 19.97 2.86
C SER A 121 3.34 21.47 2.69
N VAL A 122 2.71 22.35 3.47
CA VAL A 122 2.99 23.79 3.46
C VAL A 122 4.43 24.06 3.88
N ILE A 123 4.90 23.45 4.97
CA ILE A 123 6.29 23.63 5.44
C ILE A 123 7.28 23.13 4.39
N ALA A 124 7.03 21.95 3.82
CA ALA A 124 7.86 21.38 2.76
C ALA A 124 7.89 22.28 1.53
N GLN A 125 6.73 22.78 1.09
CA GLN A 125 6.64 23.63 -0.10
C GLN A 125 7.32 24.97 0.09
N ILE A 126 7.20 25.59 1.28
CA ILE A 126 7.95 26.81 1.60
C ILE A 126 9.45 26.54 1.51
N ALA A 127 9.93 25.42 2.07
CA ALA A 127 11.34 25.06 1.99
C ALA A 127 11.79 24.82 0.53
N ILE A 128 10.97 24.14 -0.28
CA ILE A 128 11.25 23.91 -1.71
C ILE A 128 11.38 25.25 -2.45
N ILE A 129 10.40 26.15 -2.31
CA ILE A 129 10.41 27.47 -2.97
C ILE A 129 11.65 28.27 -2.57
N LEU A 130 12.01 28.27 -1.28
CA LEU A 130 13.20 28.99 -0.81
C LEU A 130 14.50 28.39 -1.39
N VAL A 131 14.58 27.06 -1.48
CA VAL A 131 15.74 26.40 -2.06
C VAL A 131 15.85 26.68 -3.56
N GLU A 132 14.74 26.58 -4.29
CA GLU A 132 14.70 26.92 -5.71
C GLU A 132 15.08 28.37 -5.97
N ARG A 133 14.65 29.31 -5.11
CA ARG A 133 14.90 30.74 -5.30
C ARG A 133 16.32 31.18 -4.92
N PHE A 134 16.88 30.63 -3.85
CA PHE A 134 18.11 31.16 -3.24
C PHE A 134 19.33 30.25 -3.35
N LEU A 135 19.13 28.95 -3.57
CA LEU A 135 20.20 27.95 -3.53
C LEU A 135 20.52 27.35 -4.90
N LEU A 136 19.53 27.27 -5.80
CA LEU A 136 19.71 26.64 -7.10
C LEU A 136 20.22 27.64 -8.15
N PRO A 137 21.20 27.22 -8.99
CA PRO A 137 21.66 28.04 -10.11
C PRO A 137 20.59 28.14 -11.20
N GLU A 138 20.66 29.20 -12.01
CA GLU A 138 19.80 29.32 -13.18
C GLU A 138 19.99 28.12 -14.13
N PRO A 139 18.90 27.58 -14.70
CA PRO A 139 19.00 26.44 -15.60
C PRO A 139 19.79 26.82 -16.87
N PRO A 140 20.57 25.87 -17.43
CA PRO A 140 21.34 26.12 -18.63
C PRO A 140 20.41 26.42 -19.81
N ARG A 141 20.78 27.42 -20.62
CA ARG A 141 20.05 27.79 -21.83
C ARG A 141 20.23 26.72 -22.90
N ILE A 142 19.13 26.23 -23.46
CA ILE A 142 19.12 25.27 -24.57
C ILE A 142 19.03 26.07 -25.86
N ASP A 143 19.95 25.85 -26.80
CA ASP A 143 19.88 26.45 -28.15
C ASP A 143 18.87 25.64 -29.00
N PRO A 144 17.73 26.24 -29.42
CA PRO A 144 16.73 25.54 -30.22
C PRO A 144 17.24 25.10 -31.61
N ASN A 145 18.35 25.68 -32.09
CA ASN A 145 18.94 25.37 -33.38
C ASN A 145 20.09 24.35 -33.30
N ALA A 146 20.40 23.83 -32.10
CA ALA A 146 21.42 22.82 -31.94
C ALA A 146 21.05 21.55 -32.73
N THR A 147 21.99 21.02 -33.50
CA THR A 147 21.80 19.78 -34.28
C THR A 147 22.91 18.77 -34.02
N GLY A 148 22.60 17.48 -34.18
CA GLY A 148 23.57 16.39 -34.07
C GLY A 148 24.20 16.27 -32.67
N SER A 149 25.54 16.27 -32.63
CA SER A 149 26.32 16.09 -31.40
C SER A 149 26.17 17.23 -30.40
N GLU A 150 25.94 18.47 -30.88
CA GLU A 150 25.76 19.63 -30.02
C GLU A 150 24.42 19.58 -29.27
N ALA A 151 23.36 19.16 -29.95
CA ALA A 151 22.06 18.92 -29.31
C ALA A 151 22.15 17.82 -28.24
N LEU A 152 22.90 16.74 -28.53
CA LEU A 152 23.11 15.64 -27.57
C LEU A 152 23.91 16.11 -26.34
N ARG A 153 24.94 16.94 -26.55
CA ARG A 153 25.74 17.54 -25.47
C ARG A 153 24.88 18.44 -24.59
N GLN A 154 24.12 19.36 -25.18
CA GLN A 154 23.20 20.25 -24.45
C GLN A 154 22.09 19.49 -23.73
N ALA A 155 21.55 18.41 -24.33
CA ALA A 155 20.57 17.55 -23.67
C ALA A 155 21.18 16.81 -22.46
N THR A 156 22.45 16.40 -22.55
CA THR A 156 23.15 15.72 -21.45
C THR A 156 23.47 16.70 -20.32
N GLU A 157 23.98 17.89 -20.66
CA GLU A 157 24.28 18.95 -19.69
C GLU A 157 23.02 19.46 -18.99
N SER A 158 21.93 19.67 -19.74
CA SER A 158 20.64 20.05 -19.16
C SER A 158 20.11 18.94 -18.25
N ALA A 159 20.08 17.69 -18.70
CA ALA A 159 19.65 16.56 -17.86
C ALA A 159 20.48 16.43 -16.58
N GLN A 160 21.81 16.55 -16.65
CA GLN A 160 22.67 16.55 -15.47
C GLN A 160 22.35 17.71 -14.54
N SER A 161 22.23 18.93 -15.08
CA SER A 161 21.90 20.12 -14.27
C SER A 161 20.54 19.98 -13.57
N THR A 162 19.51 19.47 -14.27
CA THR A 162 18.17 19.21 -13.72
C THR A 162 18.21 18.13 -12.64
N LEU A 163 18.97 17.06 -12.86
CA LEU A 163 19.14 16.01 -11.86
C LEU A 163 19.79 16.57 -10.59
N PHE A 164 20.89 17.32 -10.70
CA PHE A 164 21.55 17.90 -9.54
C PHE A 164 20.71 18.97 -8.85
N SER A 165 20.04 19.84 -9.61
CA SER A 165 19.20 20.91 -9.05
C SER A 165 17.92 20.39 -8.40
N SER A 166 17.42 19.23 -8.83
CA SER A 166 16.27 18.56 -8.20
C SER A 166 16.60 17.79 -6.91
N LEU A 167 17.88 17.54 -6.61
CA LEU A 167 18.25 16.76 -5.41
C LEU A 167 17.74 17.39 -4.10
N PRO A 168 17.90 18.71 -3.86
CA PRO A 168 17.40 19.33 -2.63
C PRO A 168 15.88 19.23 -2.49
N SER A 169 15.12 19.52 -3.56
CA SER A 169 13.66 19.44 -3.54
C SER A 169 13.19 17.99 -3.36
N LEU A 170 13.83 17.04 -4.04
CA LEU A 170 13.57 15.61 -3.88
C LEU A 170 13.82 15.14 -2.44
N LEU A 171 14.89 15.60 -1.78
CA LEU A 171 15.16 15.28 -0.38
C LEU A 171 14.10 15.87 0.56
N ILE A 172 13.66 17.12 0.33
CA ILE A 172 12.60 17.75 1.12
C ILE A 172 11.28 16.98 0.95
N THR A 173 10.88 16.67 -0.29
CA THR A 173 9.67 15.90 -0.58
C THR A 173 9.74 14.50 0.03
N MET A 174 10.90 13.84 -0.02
CA MET A 174 11.11 12.53 0.60
C MET A 174 10.91 12.63 2.13
N ILE A 175 11.50 13.62 2.80
CA ILE A 175 11.35 13.83 4.24
C ILE A 175 9.89 14.14 4.59
N ALA A 176 9.24 15.03 3.84
CA ALA A 176 7.84 15.38 4.02
C ALA A 176 6.92 14.16 3.90
N THR A 177 7.17 13.31 2.90
CA THR A 177 6.45 12.06 2.68
C THR A 177 6.67 11.07 3.84
N LEU A 178 7.91 10.92 4.31
CA LEU A 178 8.23 10.06 5.45
C LEU A 178 7.56 10.52 6.74
N ILE A 179 7.61 11.81 7.04
CA ILE A 179 6.97 12.41 8.21
C ILE A 179 5.45 12.21 8.11
N THR A 180 4.87 12.52 6.96
CA THR A 180 3.42 12.40 6.75
C THR A 180 2.96 10.95 6.90
N THR A 181 3.60 10.01 6.20
CA THR A 181 3.22 8.59 6.23
C THR A 181 3.40 7.98 7.63
N SER A 182 4.48 8.32 8.33
CA SER A 182 4.73 7.80 9.67
C SER A 182 3.73 8.30 10.71
N VAL A 183 3.47 9.60 10.75
CA VAL A 183 2.48 10.20 11.65
C VAL A 183 1.08 9.70 11.32
N LEU A 184 0.73 9.64 10.04
CA LEU A 184 -0.58 9.17 9.61
C LEU A 184 -0.82 7.70 9.96
N THR A 185 0.21 6.85 9.87
CA THR A 185 0.11 5.44 10.27
C THR A 185 -0.21 5.31 11.77
N VAL A 186 0.43 6.10 12.63
CA VAL A 186 0.16 6.10 14.08
C VAL A 186 -1.26 6.60 14.39
N VAL A 187 -1.67 7.68 13.73
CA VAL A 187 -3.02 8.26 13.89
C VAL A 187 -4.09 7.25 13.48
N ILE A 188 -3.96 6.63 12.31
CA ILE A 188 -4.92 5.62 11.81
C ILE A 188 -4.94 4.40 12.75
N SER A 189 -3.78 3.91 13.19
CA SER A 189 -3.73 2.74 14.07
C SER A 189 -4.45 2.98 15.40
N ARG A 190 -4.29 4.17 16.00
CA ARG A 190 -4.92 4.50 17.29
C ARG A 190 -6.38 4.94 17.14
N SER A 191 -6.73 5.58 16.02
CA SER A 191 -8.11 5.97 15.74
C SER A 191 -9.01 4.76 15.51
N VAL A 192 -8.48 3.68 14.90
CA VAL A 192 -9.16 2.38 14.81
C VAL A 192 -9.43 1.76 16.18
N LEU A 193 -8.61 2.08 17.19
CA LEU A 193 -8.78 1.65 18.58
C LEU A 193 -9.64 2.62 19.42
N GLY A 194 -10.29 3.62 18.80
CA GLY A 194 -11.16 4.59 19.46
C GLY A 194 -10.44 5.62 20.33
N ARG A 195 -9.10 5.73 20.23
CA ARG A 195 -8.32 6.71 20.99
C ARG A 195 -8.00 7.92 20.10
N SER A 196 -8.30 9.11 20.58
CA SER A 196 -7.80 10.36 19.98
C SER A 196 -6.31 10.51 20.27
N VAL A 197 -5.56 11.06 19.30
CA VAL A 197 -4.11 11.22 19.40
C VAL A 197 -3.76 12.63 18.98
N THR A 198 -2.92 13.28 19.77
CA THR A 198 -2.38 14.60 19.44
C THR A 198 -1.18 14.47 18.49
N LEU A 199 -0.89 15.52 17.71
CA LEU A 199 0.25 15.52 16.76
C LEU A 199 1.58 15.28 17.49
N SER A 200 1.74 15.84 18.69
CA SER A 200 2.95 15.68 19.50
C SER A 200 3.17 14.23 19.95
N GLU A 201 2.10 13.52 20.34
CA GLU A 201 2.18 12.09 20.69
C GLU A 201 2.52 11.22 19.48
N ALA A 202 1.86 11.47 18.34
CA ALA A 202 2.15 10.73 17.11
C ALA A 202 3.59 10.95 16.64
N TRP A 203 4.10 12.19 16.74
CA TRP A 203 5.48 12.53 16.45
C TRP A 203 6.47 11.88 17.43
N ALA A 204 6.18 11.91 18.74
CA ALA A 204 7.04 11.29 19.75
C ALA A 204 7.20 9.78 19.54
N GLU A 205 6.16 9.11 19.04
CA GLU A 205 6.18 7.69 18.69
C GLU A 205 6.90 7.42 17.36
N ALA A 206 6.75 8.29 16.35
CA ALA A 206 7.37 8.14 15.03
C ALA A 206 8.87 8.50 15.01
N ARG A 207 9.28 9.55 15.73
CA ARG A 207 10.63 10.14 15.67
C ARG A 207 11.79 9.15 15.82
N PRO A 208 11.77 8.12 16.69
CA PRO A 208 12.93 7.26 16.89
C PRO A 208 13.23 6.38 15.67
N ARG A 209 12.27 6.25 14.75
CA ARG A 209 12.38 5.39 13.57
C ARG A 209 12.56 6.14 12.26
N LEU A 210 12.35 7.46 12.27
CA LEU A 210 12.65 8.30 11.11
C LEU A 210 14.06 8.10 10.55
N PRO A 211 15.15 7.95 11.34
CA PRO A 211 16.48 7.72 10.75
C PRO A 211 16.58 6.37 10.04
N GLN A 212 15.90 5.33 10.54
CA GLN A 212 15.88 4.01 9.90
C GLN A 212 15.03 4.01 8.63
N LEU A 213 13.90 4.72 8.64
CA LEU A 213 13.07 4.93 7.45
C LEU A 213 13.80 5.75 6.39
N LEU A 214 14.46 6.83 6.81
CA LEU A 214 15.30 7.66 5.96
C LEU A 214 16.44 6.84 5.34
N GLY A 215 17.10 6.00 6.15
CA GLY A 215 18.12 5.07 5.67
C GLY A 215 17.57 4.07 4.66
N LEU A 216 16.37 3.51 4.88
CA LEU A 216 15.71 2.60 3.94
C LEU A 216 15.34 3.31 2.63
N THR A 217 14.73 4.50 2.69
CA THR A 217 14.35 5.24 1.48
C THR A 217 15.57 5.70 0.70
N LEU A 218 16.60 6.20 1.39
CA LEU A 218 17.85 6.58 0.76
C LEU A 218 18.55 5.39 0.13
N LEU A 219 18.58 4.23 0.80
CA LEU A 219 19.15 3.00 0.26
C LEU A 219 18.42 2.57 -1.02
N LEU A 220 17.08 2.55 -1.01
CA LEU A 220 16.30 2.20 -2.19
C LEU A 220 16.48 3.21 -3.33
N ALA A 221 16.54 4.51 -3.01
CA ALA A 221 16.85 5.55 -3.99
C ALA A 221 18.25 5.34 -4.60
N LEU A 222 19.27 5.08 -3.79
CA LEU A 222 20.65 4.88 -4.23
C LEU A 222 20.79 3.63 -5.11
N ILE A 223 20.15 2.53 -4.73
CA ILE A 223 20.08 1.31 -5.56
C ILE A 223 19.40 1.63 -6.90
N SER A 224 18.30 2.37 -6.90
CA SER A 224 17.55 2.71 -8.11
C SER A 224 18.36 3.63 -9.04
N SER A 225 19.01 4.65 -8.48
CA SER A 225 19.93 5.54 -9.19
C SER A 225 21.13 4.78 -9.75
N ALA A 226 21.69 3.83 -9.01
CA ALA A 226 22.80 2.98 -9.50
C ALA A 226 22.36 2.11 -10.68
N ILE A 227 21.16 1.51 -10.63
CA ILE A 227 20.62 0.71 -11.73
C ILE A 227 20.42 1.59 -12.98
N LEU A 228 19.85 2.78 -12.83
CA LEU A 228 19.68 3.73 -13.94
C LEU A 228 21.02 4.18 -14.51
N ALA A 229 22.00 4.52 -13.66
CA ALA A 229 23.33 4.92 -14.08
C ALA A 229 24.04 3.80 -14.87
N VAL A 230 23.98 2.56 -14.39
CA VAL A 230 24.54 1.40 -15.09
C VAL A 230 23.84 1.15 -16.43
N GLY A 231 22.52 1.35 -16.50
CA GLY A 231 21.77 1.25 -17.76
C GLY A 231 22.16 2.32 -18.77
N LEU A 232 22.39 3.55 -18.33
CA LEU A 232 22.75 4.70 -19.19
C LEU A 232 24.22 4.69 -19.64
N LEU A 233 25.11 4.12 -18.83
CA LEU A 233 26.57 4.20 -19.00
C LEU A 233 27.08 3.77 -20.38
N PRO A 234 26.63 2.64 -20.99
CA PRO A 234 27.10 2.24 -22.31
C PRO A 234 26.78 3.26 -23.41
N GLY A 235 25.60 3.88 -23.35
CA GLY A 235 25.21 4.88 -24.34
C GLY A 235 25.93 6.22 -24.17
N MET A 236 26.17 6.62 -22.91
CA MET A 236 26.94 7.82 -22.60
C MET A 236 28.41 7.72 -23.04
N LEU A 237 29.03 6.53 -22.88
CA LEU A 237 30.42 6.32 -23.29
C LEU A 237 30.65 6.39 -24.81
N LEU A 238 29.61 6.11 -25.60
CA LEU A 238 29.70 6.14 -27.07
C LEU A 238 29.64 7.55 -27.68
N GLY A 239 29.05 8.52 -26.98
CA GLY A 239 29.04 9.94 -27.40
C GLY A 239 28.49 10.24 -28.80
N SER A 240 27.71 9.33 -29.39
CA SER A 240 27.23 9.40 -30.78
C SER A 240 25.71 9.22 -30.85
N THR A 241 25.12 9.41 -32.03
CA THR A 241 23.68 9.12 -32.27
C THR A 241 23.32 7.67 -31.96
N ALA A 242 24.21 6.73 -32.29
CA ALA A 242 24.08 5.33 -31.90
C ALA A 242 24.17 5.16 -30.36
N GLY A 243 25.05 5.94 -29.70
CA GLY A 243 25.14 6.02 -28.25
C GLY A 243 23.85 6.50 -27.58
N ALA A 244 23.19 7.51 -28.14
CA ALA A 244 21.90 8.01 -27.66
C ALA A 244 20.80 6.92 -27.73
N GLY A 245 20.74 6.17 -28.84
CA GLY A 245 19.85 5.01 -28.96
C GLY A 245 20.13 3.94 -27.91
N LEU A 246 21.41 3.65 -27.65
CA LEU A 246 21.84 2.70 -26.62
C LEU A 246 21.51 3.18 -25.20
N ALA A 247 21.66 4.48 -24.91
CA ALA A 247 21.30 5.08 -23.64
C ALA A 247 19.79 4.97 -23.38
N LEU A 248 18.97 5.21 -24.40
CA LEU A 248 17.51 5.08 -24.31
C LEU A 248 17.10 3.63 -24.04
N LEU A 249 17.67 2.66 -24.77
CA LEU A 249 17.40 1.23 -24.55
C LEU A 249 17.83 0.78 -23.15
N GLY A 250 19.02 1.21 -22.73
CA GLY A 250 19.55 0.94 -21.39
C GLY A 250 18.70 1.57 -20.28
N PHE A 251 18.22 2.80 -20.47
CA PHE A 251 17.29 3.46 -19.57
C PHE A 251 15.96 2.70 -19.46
N MET A 252 15.38 2.26 -20.58
CA MET A 252 14.14 1.47 -20.59
C MET A 252 14.30 0.14 -19.84
N ALA A 253 15.40 -0.57 -20.08
CA ALA A 253 15.69 -1.81 -19.38
C ALA A 253 15.89 -1.57 -17.87
N ALA A 254 16.68 -0.57 -17.50
CA ALA A 254 16.92 -0.18 -16.12
C ALA A 254 15.62 0.26 -15.41
N PHE A 255 14.76 1.00 -16.11
CA PHE A 255 13.47 1.47 -15.59
C PHE A 255 12.54 0.30 -15.25
N VAL A 256 12.47 -0.73 -16.11
CA VAL A 256 11.72 -1.96 -15.81
C VAL A 256 12.26 -2.65 -14.56
N VAL A 257 13.58 -2.72 -14.39
CA VAL A 257 14.21 -3.29 -13.19
C VAL A 257 13.89 -2.46 -11.95
N VAL A 258 13.90 -1.13 -12.05
CA VAL A 258 13.53 -0.22 -10.95
C VAL A 258 12.06 -0.43 -10.57
N ILE A 259 11.13 -0.50 -11.52
CA ILE A 259 9.71 -0.80 -11.22
C ILE A 259 9.60 -2.14 -10.51
N TRP A 260 10.27 -3.18 -11.01
CA TRP A 260 10.29 -4.49 -10.38
C TRP A 260 10.76 -4.43 -8.92
N LEU A 261 11.83 -3.66 -8.67
CA LEU A 261 12.41 -3.46 -7.35
C LEU A 261 11.50 -2.64 -6.42
N MET A 262 10.87 -1.58 -6.92
CA MET A 262 9.91 -0.76 -6.15
C MET A 262 8.71 -1.58 -5.70
N VAL A 263 8.12 -2.40 -6.60
CA VAL A 263 7.02 -3.31 -6.24
C VAL A 263 7.50 -4.37 -5.24
N ARG A 264 8.73 -4.89 -5.41
CA ARG A 264 9.33 -5.89 -4.51
C ARG A 264 9.45 -5.37 -3.07
N PHE A 265 9.82 -4.11 -2.91
CA PHE A 265 10.17 -3.49 -1.63
C PHE A 265 9.15 -2.47 -1.12
N CYS A 266 7.98 -2.33 -1.75
CA CYS A 266 6.94 -1.39 -1.31
C CYS A 266 6.46 -1.63 0.13
N LEU A 267 6.54 -2.88 0.62
CA LEU A 267 6.15 -3.27 1.98
C LEU A 267 7.30 -3.19 3.00
N ALA A 268 8.49 -2.73 2.60
CA ALA A 268 9.64 -2.64 3.51
C ALA A 268 9.45 -1.55 4.58
N SER A 269 8.83 -0.42 4.20
CA SER A 269 8.51 0.67 5.13
C SER A 269 7.53 0.24 6.23
N PRO A 270 6.33 -0.30 5.91
CA PRO A 270 5.41 -0.78 6.95
C PRO A 270 5.99 -1.94 7.77
N ALA A 271 6.79 -2.83 7.19
CA ALA A 271 7.49 -3.87 7.96
C ALA A 271 8.48 -3.28 8.98
N LEU A 272 9.26 -2.26 8.60
CA LEU A 272 10.19 -1.57 9.49
C LEU A 272 9.44 -0.84 10.63
N MET A 273 8.36 -0.14 10.29
CA MET A 273 7.56 0.63 11.24
C MET A 273 6.74 -0.25 12.19
N LEU A 274 6.13 -1.32 11.71
CA LEU A 274 5.20 -2.11 12.51
C LEU A 274 5.91 -3.26 13.23
N GLU A 275 6.86 -3.94 12.59
CA GLU A 275 7.53 -5.11 13.16
C GLU A 275 8.83 -4.77 13.91
N ARG A 276 9.22 -3.49 13.98
CA ARG A 276 10.44 -3.00 14.65
C ARG A 276 11.73 -3.66 14.13
N GLN A 277 11.76 -3.99 12.85
CA GLN A 277 12.87 -4.70 12.21
C GLN A 277 13.96 -3.76 11.70
N SER A 278 15.17 -4.31 11.51
CA SER A 278 16.25 -3.61 10.80
C SER A 278 15.94 -3.45 9.31
N ILE A 279 16.65 -2.54 8.63
CA ILE A 279 16.49 -2.25 7.19
C ILE A 279 16.62 -3.52 6.33
N THR A 280 17.63 -4.36 6.59
CA THR A 280 17.85 -5.56 5.78
C THR A 280 16.78 -6.62 6.05
N THR A 281 16.36 -6.77 7.31
CA THR A 281 15.28 -7.68 7.69
C THR A 281 13.95 -7.25 7.07
N SER A 282 13.62 -5.95 7.09
CA SER A 282 12.38 -5.43 6.52
C SER A 282 12.33 -5.58 5.00
N MET A 283 13.46 -5.41 4.30
CA MET A 283 13.56 -5.69 2.86
C MET A 283 13.32 -7.18 2.55
N ARG A 284 13.95 -8.09 3.30
CA ARG A 284 13.72 -9.55 3.15
C ARG A 284 12.28 -9.91 3.45
N ARG A 285 11.67 -9.26 4.43
CA ARG A 285 10.26 -9.43 4.81
C ARG A 285 9.31 -8.99 3.69
N SER A 286 9.47 -7.77 3.17
CA SER A 286 8.73 -7.27 2.00
C SER A 286 8.87 -8.23 0.83
N ALA A 287 10.10 -8.70 0.60
CA ALA A 287 10.38 -9.67 -0.42
C ALA A 287 9.63 -11.01 -0.16
N LYS A 288 9.52 -11.50 1.07
CA LYS A 288 8.74 -12.70 1.33
C LYS A 288 7.24 -12.48 1.05
N LEU A 289 6.70 -11.33 1.46
CA LEU A 289 5.27 -10.99 1.34
C LEU A 289 4.82 -10.82 -0.13
N VAL A 290 5.58 -10.08 -0.93
CA VAL A 290 5.23 -9.79 -2.34
C VAL A 290 5.50 -11.00 -3.26
N ARG A 291 6.26 -12.01 -2.82
CA ARG A 291 6.58 -13.19 -3.65
C ARG A 291 5.29 -13.90 -4.06
N GLY A 292 5.08 -14.13 -5.35
CA GLY A 292 3.87 -14.78 -5.89
C GLY A 292 2.61 -13.90 -5.93
N ALA A 293 2.67 -12.66 -5.45
CA ALA A 293 1.58 -11.67 -5.55
C ALA A 293 2.00 -10.42 -6.33
N TRP A 294 3.18 -10.45 -6.99
CA TRP A 294 3.81 -9.29 -7.61
C TRP A 294 2.90 -8.52 -8.57
N TRP A 295 2.22 -9.22 -9.50
CA TRP A 295 1.30 -8.58 -10.47
C TRP A 295 0.11 -7.89 -9.82
N ARG A 296 -0.43 -8.49 -8.76
CA ARG A 296 -1.52 -7.90 -7.99
C ARG A 296 -1.05 -6.66 -7.24
N THR A 297 0.12 -6.74 -6.58
CA THR A 297 0.73 -5.59 -5.90
C THR A 297 1.03 -4.46 -6.89
N PHE A 298 1.64 -4.79 -8.03
CA PHE A 298 1.90 -3.85 -9.11
C PHE A 298 0.60 -3.21 -9.61
N GLY A 299 -0.45 -4.00 -9.88
CA GLY A 299 -1.74 -3.47 -10.36
C GLY A 299 -2.39 -2.51 -9.37
N ILE A 300 -2.34 -2.80 -8.06
CA ILE A 300 -2.87 -1.88 -7.03
C ILE A 300 -2.03 -0.61 -6.98
N LEU A 301 -0.70 -0.72 -6.97
CA LEU A 301 0.21 0.43 -6.96
C LEU A 301 0.04 1.30 -8.22
N ALA A 302 -0.07 0.67 -9.39
CA ALA A 302 -0.28 1.35 -10.66
C ALA A 302 -1.63 2.06 -10.70
N LEU A 303 -2.69 1.43 -10.20
CA LEU A 303 -4.02 2.05 -10.10
C LEU A 303 -4.02 3.24 -9.14
N THR A 304 -3.41 3.10 -7.95
CA THR A 304 -3.25 4.22 -7.02
C THR A 304 -2.41 5.33 -7.65
N GLY A 305 -1.31 4.99 -8.32
CA GLY A 305 -0.47 5.94 -9.05
C GLY A 305 -1.24 6.68 -10.14
N LEU A 306 -2.08 5.98 -10.91
CA LEU A 306 -2.94 6.56 -11.94
C LEU A 306 -3.95 7.54 -11.32
N LEU A 307 -4.59 7.17 -10.22
CA LEU A 307 -5.53 8.06 -9.51
C LEU A 307 -4.82 9.30 -8.99
N THR A 308 -3.63 9.16 -8.39
CA THR A 308 -2.86 10.31 -7.91
C THR A 308 -2.38 11.19 -9.07
N LEU A 309 -2.04 10.59 -10.21
CA LEU A 309 -1.65 11.33 -11.42
C LEU A 309 -2.83 12.15 -11.97
N ILE A 310 -4.03 11.57 -12.02
CA ILE A 310 -5.24 12.28 -12.44
C ILE A 310 -5.49 13.49 -11.53
N VAL A 311 -5.42 13.30 -10.21
CA VAL A 311 -5.56 14.41 -9.25
C VAL A 311 -4.51 15.48 -9.48
N ALA A 312 -3.24 15.09 -9.66
CA ALA A 312 -2.15 16.01 -9.94
C ALA A 312 -2.44 16.83 -11.21
N VAL A 313 -2.74 16.19 -12.33
CA VAL A 313 -3.03 16.88 -13.61
C VAL A 313 -4.21 17.84 -13.49
N ILE A 314 -5.29 17.44 -12.82
CA ILE A 314 -6.49 18.27 -12.62
C ILE A 314 -6.17 19.54 -11.83
N VAL A 315 -5.24 19.48 -10.87
CA VAL A 315 -4.87 20.63 -10.03
C VAL A 315 -3.73 21.43 -10.67
N THR A 316 -2.68 20.77 -11.14
CA THR A 316 -1.48 21.43 -11.70
C THR A 316 -1.81 22.29 -12.92
N ILE A 317 -2.69 21.85 -13.84
CA ILE A 317 -3.01 22.63 -15.05
C ILE A 317 -3.62 24.00 -14.73
N PRO A 318 -4.76 24.12 -14.00
CA PRO A 318 -5.36 25.42 -13.73
C PRO A 318 -4.45 26.31 -12.88
N PHE A 319 -3.76 25.74 -11.88
CA PHE A 319 -2.80 26.51 -11.08
C PHE A 319 -1.61 26.98 -11.91
N GLY A 320 -1.11 26.18 -12.85
CA GLY A 320 -0.06 26.57 -13.79
C GLY A 320 -0.50 27.72 -14.71
N VAL A 321 -1.72 27.65 -15.25
CA VAL A 321 -2.29 28.74 -16.07
C VAL A 321 -2.42 30.03 -15.25
N ILE A 322 -2.94 29.95 -14.02
CA ILE A 322 -3.07 31.11 -13.14
C ILE A 322 -1.68 31.65 -12.78
N ALA A 323 -0.73 30.79 -12.42
CA ALA A 323 0.63 31.14 -12.04
C ALA A 323 1.32 31.96 -13.14
N VAL A 324 1.22 31.50 -14.39
CA VAL A 324 1.76 32.20 -15.56
C VAL A 324 1.02 33.53 -15.82
N ALA A 325 -0.30 33.56 -15.66
CA ALA A 325 -1.08 34.78 -15.87
C ALA A 325 -0.76 35.89 -14.85
N VAL A 326 -0.38 35.54 -13.62
CA VAL A 326 -0.06 36.51 -12.56
C VAL A 326 1.42 36.88 -12.47
N ASP A 327 2.32 36.17 -13.16
CA ASP A 327 3.77 36.38 -13.05
C ASP A 327 4.28 37.65 -13.74
N GLY A 328 3.40 38.42 -14.40
CA GLY A 328 3.71 39.75 -14.95
C GLY A 328 4.52 39.74 -16.26
N ASP A 329 5.52 38.87 -16.35
CA ASP A 329 6.35 38.65 -17.55
C ASP A 329 5.68 37.74 -18.59
N GLY A 330 4.60 37.04 -18.18
CA GLY A 330 3.77 36.20 -19.03
C GLY A 330 4.50 35.03 -19.71
N ILE A 331 3.85 34.41 -20.70
CA ILE A 331 4.46 33.38 -21.56
C ILE A 331 5.52 33.99 -22.50
N GLY A 332 5.48 35.32 -22.70
CA GLY A 332 6.30 36.04 -23.66
C GLY A 332 7.80 35.93 -23.37
N SER A 333 8.25 36.21 -22.15
CA SER A 333 9.67 36.15 -21.78
C SER A 333 10.22 34.71 -21.81
N ALA A 334 9.42 33.73 -21.38
CA ALA A 334 9.78 32.31 -21.44
C ALA A 334 9.98 31.81 -22.88
N LEU A 335 9.20 32.33 -23.85
CA LEU A 335 9.33 32.00 -25.27
C LEU A 335 10.40 32.81 -26.00
N THR A 336 10.80 33.98 -25.49
CA THR A 336 11.69 34.93 -26.19
C THR A 336 13.11 34.96 -25.63
N ASP A 337 13.28 34.95 -24.32
CA ASP A 337 14.59 35.08 -23.67
C ASP A 337 15.19 33.72 -23.26
N GLY A 338 14.40 32.64 -23.34
CA GLY A 338 14.81 31.31 -22.90
C GLY A 338 15.15 31.22 -21.41
N SER A 339 14.93 32.30 -20.65
CA SER A 339 15.10 32.37 -19.21
C SER A 339 13.83 31.92 -18.52
N THR A 340 13.86 30.73 -17.93
CA THR A 340 12.78 30.19 -17.09
C THR A 340 12.93 30.68 -15.65
N ASN A 341 13.18 31.97 -15.43
CA ASN A 341 13.30 32.52 -14.08
C ASN A 341 11.91 32.97 -13.63
N PHE A 342 11.17 32.04 -13.02
CA PHE A 342 9.80 32.28 -12.56
C PHE A 342 9.78 33.28 -11.40
N GLY A 343 8.86 34.24 -11.45
CA GLY A 343 8.64 35.21 -10.40
C GLY A 343 8.00 34.62 -9.15
N TRP A 344 7.97 35.42 -8.08
CA TRP A 344 7.29 35.05 -6.83
C TRP A 344 5.80 34.70 -7.04
N PRO A 345 5.02 35.43 -7.86
CA PRO A 345 3.63 35.05 -8.12
C PRO A 345 3.51 33.63 -8.69
N PHE A 346 4.35 33.25 -9.66
CA PHE A 346 4.34 31.90 -10.21
C PHE A 346 4.66 30.83 -9.15
N LEU A 347 5.74 31.02 -8.38
CA LEU A 347 6.18 30.05 -7.37
C LEU A 347 5.15 29.88 -6.24
N ILE A 348 4.50 30.97 -5.83
CA ILE A 348 3.46 30.93 -4.78
C ILE A 348 2.22 30.19 -5.30
N VAL A 349 1.73 30.54 -6.49
CA VAL A 349 0.50 29.92 -7.04
C VAL A 349 0.73 28.44 -7.33
N SER A 350 1.81 28.08 -8.01
CA SER A 350 2.16 26.68 -8.27
C SER A 350 2.37 25.90 -6.96
N GLY A 351 3.04 26.50 -5.98
CA GLY A 351 3.21 25.92 -4.65
C GLY A 351 1.89 25.65 -3.92
N ILE A 352 0.89 26.52 -4.03
CA ILE A 352 -0.46 26.26 -3.49
C ILE A 352 -1.08 25.02 -4.18
N GLY A 353 -0.92 24.91 -5.49
CA GLY A 353 -1.35 23.73 -6.25
C GLY A 353 -0.71 22.44 -5.73
N GLU A 354 0.61 22.44 -5.55
CA GLU A 354 1.36 21.29 -5.02
C GLU A 354 0.93 20.91 -3.59
N VAL A 355 0.70 21.89 -2.73
CA VAL A 355 0.18 21.65 -1.37
C VAL A 355 -1.20 20.97 -1.43
N ILE A 356 -2.09 21.40 -2.32
CA ILE A 356 -3.41 20.78 -2.49
C ILE A 356 -3.26 19.32 -2.96
N ILE A 357 -2.39 19.07 -3.94
CA ILE A 357 -2.12 17.73 -4.45
C ILE A 357 -1.60 16.82 -3.34
N ALA A 358 -0.57 17.25 -2.60
CA ALA A 358 0.02 16.49 -1.51
C ALA A 358 -0.99 16.20 -0.38
N THR A 359 -1.82 17.19 -0.03
CA THR A 359 -2.85 17.08 1.01
C THR A 359 -3.88 15.99 0.70
N ILE A 360 -4.21 15.78 -0.58
CA ILE A 360 -5.16 14.76 -1.05
C ILE A 360 -4.49 13.40 -1.27
N THR A 361 -3.32 13.38 -1.91
CA THR A 361 -2.71 12.16 -2.44
C THR A 361 -1.91 11.37 -1.39
N TYR A 362 -1.28 12.05 -0.42
CA TYR A 362 -0.48 11.38 0.61
C TYR A 362 -1.34 10.47 1.52
N PRO A 363 -2.50 10.90 2.03
CA PRO A 363 -3.36 10.03 2.81
C PRO A 363 -3.86 8.79 2.07
N LEU A 364 -4.26 8.97 0.81
CA LEU A 364 -4.71 7.88 -0.04
C LEU A 364 -3.61 6.83 -0.20
N SER A 365 -2.39 7.28 -0.55
CA SER A 365 -1.24 6.40 -0.76
C SER A 365 -0.85 5.64 0.51
N ALA A 366 -0.86 6.33 1.66
CA ALA A 366 -0.58 5.73 2.96
C ALA A 366 -1.63 4.67 3.35
N GLY A 367 -2.91 4.97 3.16
CA GLY A 367 -4.01 4.05 3.44
C GLY A 367 -3.94 2.79 2.57
N VAL A 368 -3.67 2.95 1.27
CA VAL A 368 -3.47 1.83 0.36
C VAL A 368 -2.28 0.98 0.80
N MET A 369 -1.15 1.58 1.18
CA MET A 369 0.03 0.81 1.64
C MET A 369 -0.25 0.04 2.93
N ALA A 370 -0.95 0.64 3.88
CA ALA A 370 -1.33 -0.03 5.12
C ALA A 370 -2.25 -1.24 4.85
N LEU A 371 -3.27 -1.06 4.01
CA LEU A 371 -4.21 -2.13 3.67
C LEU A 371 -3.55 -3.23 2.82
N LEU A 372 -2.67 -2.86 1.89
CA LEU A 372 -1.92 -3.83 1.10
C LEU A 372 -0.99 -4.65 2.01
N TYR A 373 -0.36 -4.03 3.00
CA TYR A 373 0.45 -4.73 4.00
C TYR A 373 -0.37 -5.73 4.81
N ILE A 374 -1.53 -5.32 5.32
CA ILE A 374 -2.43 -6.18 6.09
C ILE A 374 -2.97 -7.32 5.21
N ASP A 375 -3.42 -7.05 3.98
CA ASP A 375 -3.88 -8.05 3.03
C ASP A 375 -2.82 -9.13 2.78
N GLN A 376 -1.56 -8.74 2.57
CA GLN A 376 -0.48 -9.70 2.35
C GLN A 376 -0.19 -10.53 3.60
N ARG A 377 -0.27 -9.94 4.80
CA ARG A 377 -0.12 -10.71 6.05
C ARG A 377 -1.26 -11.69 6.27
N ILE A 378 -2.51 -11.32 5.97
CA ILE A 378 -3.66 -12.24 6.02
C ILE A 378 -3.42 -13.42 5.05
N ARG A 379 -3.08 -13.13 3.78
CA ARG A 379 -2.90 -14.17 2.74
C ARG A 379 -1.71 -15.09 2.99
N ARG A 380 -0.63 -14.60 3.61
CA ARG A 380 0.63 -15.35 3.76
C ARG A 380 0.85 -15.91 5.15
N GLU A 381 0.19 -15.37 6.16
CA GLU A 381 0.45 -15.67 7.58
C GLU A 381 -0.80 -16.08 8.35
N ALA A 382 -1.97 -16.12 7.70
CA ALA A 382 -3.25 -16.44 8.34
C ALA A 382 -3.53 -15.56 9.57
N LEU A 383 -3.20 -14.25 9.46
CA LEU A 383 -3.46 -13.24 10.48
C LEU A 383 -4.96 -13.14 10.84
N ASP A 384 -5.84 -13.53 9.92
CA ASP A 384 -7.27 -13.68 10.16
C ASP A 384 -7.59 -14.67 11.29
N LEU A 385 -6.81 -15.74 11.45
CA LEU A 385 -6.97 -16.71 12.55
C LEU A 385 -6.55 -16.10 13.90
N GLU A 386 -5.48 -15.32 13.94
CA GLU A 386 -5.03 -14.63 15.15
C GLU A 386 -6.00 -13.52 15.57
N LEU A 387 -6.53 -12.77 14.60
CA LEU A 387 -7.53 -11.74 14.83
C LEU A 387 -8.89 -12.32 15.22
N ALA A 388 -9.31 -13.45 14.64
CA ALA A 388 -10.52 -14.17 15.03
C ALA A 388 -10.43 -14.72 16.46
N ARG A 389 -9.25 -15.19 16.87
CA ARG A 389 -8.97 -15.63 18.25
C ARG A 389 -8.96 -14.44 19.22
N ALA A 390 -8.31 -13.33 18.86
CA ALA A 390 -8.29 -12.12 19.69
C ALA A 390 -9.67 -11.44 19.84
N ALA A 391 -10.55 -11.60 18.85
CA ALA A 391 -11.93 -11.11 18.86
C ALA A 391 -12.92 -12.07 19.55
N GLY A 392 -12.49 -13.23 20.05
CA GLY A 392 -13.32 -14.17 20.80
C GLY A 392 -14.42 -14.85 19.97
N LEU A 393 -14.18 -15.13 18.69
CA LEU A 393 -15.18 -15.80 17.84
C LEU A 393 -15.31 -17.30 18.20
N PRO A 394 -16.54 -17.84 18.34
CA PRO A 394 -16.75 -19.23 18.70
C PRO A 394 -16.08 -20.18 17.69
N GLY A 395 -15.22 -21.09 18.18
CA GLY A 395 -14.52 -22.09 17.37
C GLY A 395 -12.99 -21.95 17.28
N TYR A 396 -12.42 -20.89 17.86
CA TYR A 396 -10.96 -20.65 17.87
C TYR A 396 -10.30 -20.65 19.26
N ASP A 397 -11.08 -20.91 20.32
CA ASP A 397 -10.59 -21.05 21.68
C ASP A 397 -9.88 -22.40 21.85
N THR A 398 -8.60 -22.35 22.23
CA THR A 398 -7.90 -23.51 22.75
C THR A 398 -8.51 -23.86 24.10
N ARG A 399 -9.22 -24.98 24.19
CA ARG A 399 -9.43 -25.65 25.48
C ARG A 399 -8.05 -25.93 26.08
N SER A 400 -7.66 -25.13 27.06
CA SER A 400 -6.62 -25.47 28.03
C SER A 400 -7.24 -26.15 29.22
#